data_AF-A0A916D1Y5-F1
#
_entry.id   AF-A0A916D1Y5-F1
#
_cell.length_a   1.000
_cell.length_b   1.000
_cell.length_c   1.000
_cell.angle_alpha   90.00
_cell.angle_beta   90.00
_cell.angle_gamma   90.00
#
_symmetry.space_group_name_H-M   'P 1'
#
loop_
_entity.id
_entity.type
_entity.pdbx_description
1 polymer ?
#
loop_
_entity_poly.entity_id
_entity_poly.type
_entity_poly.pdbx_seq_one_letter_code
_entity_poly.pdbx_strand_id
1 'polypeptide(L)'
;FNGLSKNYRSCGYRAGWLVVSGEKKHAKDYIEGLNMLASMRLCANVPGQFAIQTALGGHQSIVELVSPNGRLCRQRDLAWKLLTDIPGVTCSKPKGAMYLFPRLDPKVYPIVDDKQFILELLEQERVLLVQGTGFNWPTPDHFRVVFLPNADDLTEAIGRIARFLEQYRKRHGATS
;
A
#
# COMPACT_ATOMS: atom_id res chain seq x y z
N PHE A 1 10.47 -8.74 -11.49
CA PHE A 1 9.45 -9.63 -10.91
C PHE A 1 8.07 -9.13 -11.26
N ASN A 2 7.10 -10.02 -11.41
CA ASN A 2 5.69 -9.66 -11.50
C ASN A 2 4.83 -10.82 -10.95
N GLY A 3 3.51 -10.67 -10.85
CA GLY A 3 2.65 -11.74 -10.40
C GLY A 3 1.17 -11.41 -10.41
N LEU A 4 0.35 -12.41 -10.06
CA LEU A 4 -1.11 -12.31 -10.12
C LEU A 4 -1.74 -11.55 -8.94
N SER A 5 -0.94 -11.27 -7.91
CA SER A 5 -1.45 -10.81 -6.61
C SER A 5 -2.14 -9.43 -6.64
N LYS A 6 -1.74 -8.53 -7.54
CA LYS A 6 -2.17 -7.12 -7.52
C LYS A 6 -3.00 -6.78 -8.74
N ASN A 7 -2.39 -6.82 -9.94
CA ASN A 7 -3.09 -6.52 -11.20
C ASN A 7 -4.28 -7.45 -11.46
N TYR A 8 -4.16 -8.71 -11.04
CA TYR A 8 -5.19 -9.73 -11.27
C TYR A 8 -6.00 -10.08 -10.01
N ARG A 9 -5.79 -9.35 -8.91
CA ARG A 9 -6.52 -9.50 -7.63
C ARG A 9 -6.56 -10.96 -7.12
N SER A 10 -5.57 -11.77 -7.48
CA SER A 10 -5.49 -13.20 -7.11
C SER A 10 -4.35 -13.45 -6.12
N CYS A 11 -4.36 -12.71 -5.01
CA CYS A 11 -3.30 -12.79 -4.00
C CYS A 11 -3.27 -14.14 -3.26
N GLY A 12 -4.40 -14.87 -3.22
CA GLY A 12 -4.50 -16.19 -2.62
C GLY A 12 -3.85 -17.30 -3.45
N TYR A 13 -3.72 -17.13 -4.77
CA TYR A 13 -3.15 -18.16 -5.66
C TYR A 13 -1.62 -18.25 -5.56
N ARG A 14 -0.98 -17.26 -4.93
CA ARG A 14 0.49 -17.22 -4.71
C ARG A 14 1.30 -17.43 -5.99
N ALA A 15 0.81 -16.92 -7.12
CA ALA A 15 1.46 -17.05 -8.42
C ALA A 15 2.24 -15.77 -8.77
N GLY A 16 3.52 -15.93 -9.06
CA GLY A 16 4.43 -14.86 -9.46
C GLY A 16 5.64 -15.41 -10.21
N TRP A 17 6.35 -14.52 -10.88
CA TRP A 17 7.48 -14.88 -11.73
C TRP A 17 8.60 -13.84 -11.68
N LEU A 18 9.80 -14.32 -12.02
CA LEU A 18 11.00 -13.52 -12.26
C LEU A 18 11.40 -13.71 -13.72
N VAL A 19 11.89 -12.65 -14.35
CA VAL A 19 12.48 -12.69 -15.69
C VAL A 19 13.91 -12.17 -15.55
N VAL A 20 14.89 -13.01 -15.91
CA VAL A 20 16.29 -12.58 -16.08
C VAL A 20 16.42 -12.02 -17.49
N SER A 21 16.78 -10.74 -17.63
CA SER A 21 16.90 -10.04 -18.91
C SER A 21 18.23 -9.30 -19.00
N GLY A 22 18.63 -8.88 -20.22
CA GLY A 22 19.94 -8.26 -20.47
C GLY A 22 21.04 -9.24 -20.89
N GLU A 23 22.30 -8.77 -20.80
CA GLU A 23 23.50 -9.57 -21.06
C GLU A 23 23.71 -10.60 -19.94
N LYS A 24 23.70 -11.88 -20.31
CA LYS A 24 23.65 -13.01 -19.36
C LYS A 24 24.92 -13.84 -19.35
N LYS A 25 25.86 -13.63 -20.29
CA LYS A 25 27.08 -14.45 -20.41
C LYS A 25 27.91 -14.44 -19.13
N HIS A 26 27.98 -13.30 -18.45
CA HIS A 26 28.72 -13.12 -17.20
C HIS A 26 27.91 -13.47 -15.94
N ALA A 27 26.64 -13.86 -16.09
CA ALA A 27 25.72 -14.15 -14.97
C ALA A 27 25.43 -15.66 -14.82
N LYS A 28 26.25 -16.53 -15.43
CA LYS A 28 26.00 -17.97 -15.48
C LYS A 28 25.87 -18.59 -14.08
N ASP A 29 26.84 -18.33 -13.20
CA ASP A 29 26.86 -18.89 -11.84
C ASP A 29 25.68 -18.38 -11.00
N TYR A 30 25.25 -17.13 -11.22
CA TYR A 30 24.07 -16.57 -10.58
C TYR A 30 22.78 -17.28 -11.04
N ILE A 31 22.63 -17.52 -12.34
CA ILE A 31 21.45 -18.24 -12.89
C ILE A 31 21.43 -19.68 -12.38
N GLU A 32 22.59 -20.33 -12.27
CA GLU A 32 22.69 -21.67 -11.70
C GLU A 32 22.23 -21.70 -10.24
N GLY A 33 22.67 -20.72 -9.44
CA GLY A 33 22.18 -20.55 -8.07
C GLY A 33 20.66 -20.37 -7.98
N LEU A 34 20.06 -19.60 -8.91
CA LEU A 34 18.61 -19.45 -8.98
C LEU A 34 17.90 -20.78 -9.29
N ASN A 35 18.43 -21.56 -10.23
CA ASN A 35 17.88 -22.87 -10.61
C ASN A 35 17.98 -23.88 -9.46
N MET A 36 19.11 -23.90 -8.76
CA MET A 36 19.32 -24.76 -7.59
C MET A 36 18.30 -24.45 -6.50
N LEU A 37 18.14 -23.17 -6.13
CA LEU A 37 17.15 -22.73 -5.13
C LEU A 37 15.70 -23.00 -5.56
N ALA A 38 15.39 -22.87 -6.86
CA ALA A 38 14.07 -23.17 -7.39
C ALA A 38 13.76 -24.68 -7.32
N SER A 39 14.76 -25.52 -7.57
CA SER A 39 14.63 -26.98 -7.58
C SER A 39 14.52 -27.58 -6.18
N MET A 40 15.22 -27.00 -5.19
CA MET A 40 15.16 -27.44 -3.78
C MET A 40 13.75 -27.39 -3.18
N ARG A 41 12.88 -26.49 -3.68
CA ARG A 41 11.46 -26.39 -3.27
C ARG A 41 10.51 -27.15 -4.20
N LEU A 42 11.03 -28.03 -5.05
CA LEU A 42 10.32 -28.79 -6.09
C LEU A 42 9.70 -27.93 -7.19
N CYS A 43 8.63 -27.21 -6.88
CA CYS A 43 7.96 -26.29 -7.79
C CYS A 43 7.07 -25.29 -7.02
N ALA A 44 6.62 -24.22 -7.68
CA ALA A 44 5.54 -23.40 -7.16
C ALA A 44 4.20 -24.14 -7.33
N ASN A 45 3.17 -23.75 -6.57
CA ASN A 45 1.85 -24.38 -6.66
C ASN A 45 1.35 -24.43 -8.12
N VAL A 46 1.02 -25.63 -8.60
CA VAL A 46 0.69 -25.88 -10.01
C VAL A 46 -0.62 -25.22 -10.43
N PRO A 47 -1.72 -25.25 -9.64
CA PRO A 47 -2.97 -24.60 -10.03
C PRO A 47 -2.83 -23.10 -10.34
N GLY A 48 -2.04 -22.37 -9.56
CA GLY A 48 -1.79 -20.95 -9.78
C GLY A 48 -1.03 -20.65 -11.08
N GLN A 49 -0.22 -21.60 -11.58
CA GLN A 49 0.53 -21.43 -12.83
C GLN A 49 -0.41 -21.43 -14.06
N PHE A 50 -1.46 -22.25 -14.07
CA PHE A 50 -2.43 -22.29 -15.17
C PHE A 50 -3.18 -20.97 -15.35
N ALA A 51 -3.36 -20.18 -14.29
CA ALA A 51 -4.01 -18.87 -14.37
C ALA A 51 -3.16 -17.81 -15.10
N ILE A 52 -1.84 -18.01 -15.23
CA ILE A 52 -0.92 -17.00 -15.78
C ILE A 52 -1.20 -16.73 -17.25
N GLN A 53 -1.39 -17.78 -18.06
CA GLN A 53 -1.63 -17.62 -19.50
C GLN A 53 -2.89 -16.78 -19.77
N THR A 54 -4.00 -17.12 -19.12
CA THR A 54 -5.27 -16.39 -19.25
C THR A 54 -5.15 -14.97 -18.73
N ALA A 55 -4.46 -14.76 -17.61
CA ALA A 55 -4.24 -13.43 -17.05
C ALA A 55 -3.46 -12.51 -18.01
N LEU A 56 -2.40 -13.03 -18.65
CA LEU A 56 -1.55 -12.22 -19.54
C LEU A 56 -2.13 -12.06 -20.95
N GLY A 57 -2.81 -13.07 -21.49
CA GLY A 57 -3.34 -13.06 -22.87
C GLY A 57 -4.80 -12.64 -23.01
N GLY A 58 -5.58 -12.66 -21.92
CA GLY A 58 -7.01 -12.37 -21.93
C GLY A 58 -7.35 -10.88 -21.81
N HIS A 59 -8.64 -10.61 -21.61
CA HIS A 59 -9.14 -9.26 -21.36
C HIS A 59 -8.54 -8.65 -20.08
N GLN A 60 -7.94 -7.47 -20.20
CA GLN A 60 -7.27 -6.78 -19.10
C GLN A 60 -8.24 -5.93 -18.28
N SER A 61 -9.04 -6.58 -17.43
CA SER A 61 -10.07 -5.91 -16.60
C SER A 61 -9.53 -4.89 -15.59
N ILE A 62 -8.20 -4.84 -15.38
CA ILE A 62 -7.58 -3.82 -14.55
C ILE A 62 -7.68 -2.42 -15.18
N VAL A 63 -7.70 -2.34 -16.52
CA VAL A 63 -7.75 -1.08 -17.28
C VAL A 63 -9.00 -0.28 -16.93
N GLU A 64 -10.15 -0.95 -16.87
CA GLU A 64 -11.44 -0.33 -16.50
C GLU A 64 -11.40 0.21 -15.07
N LEU A 65 -10.82 -0.54 -14.13
CA LEU A 65 -10.73 -0.14 -12.72
C LEU A 65 -9.83 1.08 -12.48
N VAL A 66 -8.75 1.23 -13.25
CA VAL A 66 -7.78 2.32 -13.11
C VAL A 66 -8.02 3.49 -14.07
N SER A 67 -8.99 3.35 -14.97
CA SER A 67 -9.44 4.44 -15.85
C SER A 67 -9.90 5.67 -15.03
N PRO A 68 -9.98 6.88 -15.63
CA PRO A 68 -10.39 8.09 -14.90
C PRO A 68 -11.69 7.96 -14.10
N ASN A 69 -12.67 7.21 -14.64
CA ASN A 69 -13.95 6.93 -13.98
C ASN A 69 -13.97 5.59 -13.23
N GLY A 70 -12.88 4.83 -13.34
CA GLY A 70 -12.67 3.54 -12.71
C GLY A 70 -12.70 3.65 -11.19
N ARG A 71 -13.15 2.56 -10.55
CA ARG A 71 -13.33 2.49 -9.10
C ARG A 71 -12.04 2.85 -8.33
N LEU A 72 -10.89 2.30 -8.72
CA LEU A 72 -9.62 2.53 -8.02
C LEU A 72 -9.13 3.97 -8.17
N CYS A 73 -9.37 4.60 -9.33
CA CYS A 73 -9.06 6.01 -9.54
C CYS A 73 -9.91 6.90 -8.64
N ARG A 74 -11.23 6.66 -8.58
CA ARG A 74 -12.16 7.41 -7.72
C ARG A 74 -11.83 7.24 -6.22
N GLN A 75 -11.57 6.02 -5.77
CA GLN A 75 -11.20 5.74 -4.38
C GLN A 75 -9.88 6.41 -3.99
N ARG A 76 -8.87 6.36 -4.88
CA ARG A 76 -7.59 7.06 -4.68
C ARG A 76 -7.81 8.55 -4.51
N ASP A 77 -8.57 9.15 -5.42
CA ASP A 77 -8.79 10.60 -5.47
C ASP A 77 -9.58 11.09 -4.27
N LEU A 78 -10.62 10.33 -3.87
CA LEU A 78 -11.39 10.58 -2.66
C LEU A 78 -10.50 10.49 -1.41
N ALA A 79 -9.77 9.39 -1.23
CA ALA A 79 -8.93 9.19 -0.05
C ALA A 79 -7.80 10.23 0.04
N TRP A 80 -7.17 10.57 -1.09
CA TRP A 80 -6.17 11.62 -1.15
C TRP A 80 -6.74 12.98 -0.75
N LYS A 81 -7.90 13.34 -1.28
CA LYS A 81 -8.58 14.61 -0.95
C LYS A 81 -8.91 14.65 0.54
N LEU A 82 -9.63 13.66 1.05
CA LEU A 82 -10.05 13.63 2.46
C LEU A 82 -8.86 13.69 3.42
N LEU A 83 -7.75 13.01 3.12
CA LEU A 83 -6.54 13.09 3.96
C LEU A 83 -5.88 14.47 3.90
N THR A 84 -5.79 15.08 2.72
CA THR A 84 -5.13 16.39 2.55
C THR A 84 -5.98 17.57 3.01
N ASP A 85 -7.29 17.37 3.19
CA ASP A 85 -8.18 18.33 3.84
C ASP A 85 -7.98 18.38 5.37
N ILE A 86 -7.30 17.40 5.98
CA ILE A 86 -7.01 17.40 7.42
C ILE A 86 -5.85 18.38 7.73
N PRO A 87 -6.01 19.32 8.68
CA PRO A 87 -4.96 20.29 9.00
C PRO A 87 -3.65 19.63 9.43
N GLY A 88 -2.52 20.04 8.84
CA GLY A 88 -1.21 19.47 9.15
C GLY A 88 -0.94 18.12 8.49
N VAL A 89 -1.79 17.66 7.57
CA VAL A 89 -1.58 16.43 6.79
C VAL A 89 -1.25 16.80 5.34
N THR A 90 -0.14 16.27 4.82
CA THR A 90 0.22 16.42 3.40
C THR A 90 0.42 15.05 2.78
N CYS A 91 0.11 14.88 1.49
CA CYS A 91 0.30 13.61 0.81
C CYS A 91 0.57 13.83 -0.68
N SER A 92 1.63 13.22 -1.21
CA SER A 92 1.82 13.16 -2.65
C SER A 92 0.74 12.28 -3.28
N LYS A 93 0.07 12.77 -4.34
CA LYS A 93 -0.98 12.00 -5.02
C LYS A 93 -0.33 10.84 -5.79
N PRO A 94 -0.67 9.57 -5.48
CA PRO A 94 0.02 8.43 -6.06
C PRO A 94 -0.37 8.22 -7.52
N LYS A 95 0.62 8.01 -8.38
CA LYS A 95 0.41 7.74 -9.82
C LYS A 95 0.08 6.26 -10.12
N GLY A 96 0.18 5.38 -9.13
CA GLY A 96 -0.08 3.95 -9.27
C GLY A 96 -0.10 3.23 -7.91
N ALA A 97 -0.04 1.90 -7.95
CA ALA A 97 -0.22 1.03 -6.79
C ALA A 97 -1.58 1.24 -6.09
N MET A 98 -1.66 0.89 -4.80
CA MET A 98 -2.91 0.83 -4.02
C MET A 98 -2.80 1.48 -2.64
N TYR A 99 -1.80 2.37 -2.46
CA TYR A 99 -1.48 2.98 -1.17
C TYR A 99 -1.26 4.50 -1.26
N LEU A 100 -1.59 5.19 -0.17
CA LEU A 100 -1.23 6.57 0.14
C LEU A 100 -0.22 6.56 1.28
N PHE A 101 0.71 7.54 1.28
CA PHE A 101 1.73 7.68 2.31
C PHE A 101 1.74 9.12 2.85
N PRO A 102 0.68 9.52 3.58
CA PRO A 102 0.58 10.85 4.16
C PRO A 102 1.69 11.13 5.18
N ARG A 103 2.08 12.40 5.22
CA ARG A 103 2.96 13.03 6.20
C ARG A 103 2.13 13.85 7.17
N LEU A 104 2.40 13.70 8.46
CA LEU A 104 1.92 14.55 9.53
C LEU A 104 2.97 15.62 9.83
N ASP A 105 2.60 16.89 9.85
CA ASP A 105 3.50 17.98 10.23
C ASP A 105 3.92 17.83 11.71
N PRO A 106 5.20 17.62 12.02
CA PRO A 106 5.67 17.46 13.40
C PRO A 106 5.37 18.66 14.31
N LYS A 107 5.15 19.86 13.75
CA LYS A 107 4.74 21.05 14.51
C LYS A 107 3.29 20.99 14.98
N VAL A 108 2.44 20.30 14.21
CA VAL A 108 1.01 20.12 14.50
C VAL A 108 0.78 18.83 15.30
N TYR A 109 1.55 17.79 14.97
CA TYR A 109 1.48 16.46 15.53
C TYR A 109 2.87 16.06 16.05
N PRO A 110 3.24 16.41 17.30
CA PRO A 110 4.56 16.11 17.86
C PRO A 110 4.69 14.63 18.26
N ILE A 111 4.65 13.74 17.27
CA ILE A 111 4.72 12.29 17.45
C ILE A 111 6.18 11.88 17.70
N VAL A 112 6.42 11.22 18.84
CA VAL A 112 7.74 10.68 19.21
C VAL A 112 7.88 9.22 18.78
N ASP A 113 6.81 8.43 18.97
CA ASP A 113 6.73 7.02 18.58
C ASP A 113 5.48 6.79 17.73
N ASP A 114 5.69 6.55 16.43
CA ASP A 114 4.61 6.33 15.47
C ASP A 114 3.95 4.95 15.64
N LYS A 115 4.58 3.98 16.29
CA LYS A 115 3.93 2.70 16.63
C LYS A 115 2.89 2.90 17.73
N GLN A 116 3.27 3.61 18.80
CA GLN A 116 2.35 3.91 19.88
C GLN A 116 1.19 4.78 19.41
N PHE A 117 1.47 5.77 18.54
CA PHE A 117 0.45 6.59 17.91
C PHE A 117 -0.57 5.78 17.11
N ILE A 118 -0.11 4.82 16.29
CA ILE A 118 -1.01 3.98 15.48
C ILE A 118 -1.76 2.96 16.37
N LEU A 119 -1.16 2.46 17.45
CA LEU A 119 -1.85 1.63 18.43
C LEU A 119 -3.00 2.41 19.11
N GLU A 120 -2.76 3.64 19.52
CA GLU A 120 -3.77 4.50 20.14
C GLU A 120 -4.93 4.79 19.18
N LEU A 121 -4.63 5.11 17.91
CA LEU A 121 -5.64 5.26 16.85
C LEU A 121 -6.51 4.00 16.72
N LEU A 122 -5.87 2.81 16.72
CA LEU A 122 -6.58 1.54 16.62
C LEU A 122 -7.50 1.30 17.82
N GLU A 123 -7.04 1.61 19.03
CA GLU A 123 -7.83 1.41 20.25
C GLU A 123 -9.04 2.35 20.34
N GLN A 124 -8.86 3.62 19.96
CA GLN A 124 -9.91 4.64 20.06
C GLN A 124 -10.91 4.59 18.91
N GLU A 125 -10.44 4.51 17.67
CA GLU A 125 -11.28 4.66 16.48
C GLU A 125 -11.52 3.33 15.73
N ARG A 126 -10.86 2.24 16.16
CA ARG A 126 -10.94 0.92 15.52
C ARG A 126 -10.50 0.93 14.05
N VAL A 127 -9.54 1.80 13.71
CA VAL A 127 -8.93 1.88 12.38
C VAL A 127 -7.48 1.42 12.45
N LEU A 128 -7.16 0.32 11.76
CA LEU A 128 -5.79 -0.20 11.67
C LEU A 128 -5.05 0.43 10.49
N LEU A 129 -3.92 1.07 10.80
CA LEU A 129 -2.98 1.62 9.82
C LEU A 129 -1.58 1.02 10.05
N VAL A 130 -0.64 1.35 9.18
CA VAL A 130 0.77 0.97 9.35
C VAL A 130 1.60 2.24 9.47
N GLN A 131 2.39 2.35 10.52
CA GLN A 131 3.27 3.47 10.80
C GLN A 131 4.40 3.59 9.76
N GLY A 132 4.95 4.78 9.59
CA GLY A 132 5.98 5.12 8.60
C GLY A 132 7.30 4.40 8.87
N THR A 133 7.74 4.33 10.13
CA THR A 133 8.98 3.65 10.52
C THR A 133 8.98 2.16 10.17
N GLY A 134 7.80 1.54 10.04
CA GLY A 134 7.64 0.17 9.53
C GLY A 134 8.09 -0.02 8.07
N PHE A 135 8.29 1.06 7.32
CA PHE A 135 8.83 1.07 5.95
C PHE A 135 10.30 1.50 5.89
N ASN A 136 11.01 1.51 7.02
CA ASN A 136 12.35 2.10 7.17
C ASN A 136 12.37 3.60 6.84
N TRP A 137 11.25 4.30 7.04
CA TRP A 137 11.22 5.75 6.96
C TRP A 137 11.92 6.32 8.22
N PRO A 138 12.83 7.30 8.10
CA PRO A 138 13.73 7.70 9.19
C PRO A 138 13.05 8.48 10.33
N THR A 139 11.86 9.03 10.11
CA THR A 139 11.17 9.90 11.07
C THR A 139 9.76 9.40 11.40
N PRO A 140 9.23 9.61 12.62
CA PRO A 140 7.90 9.14 13.01
C PRO A 140 6.76 10.07 12.53
N ASP A 141 6.84 10.55 11.30
CA ASP A 141 5.94 11.58 10.75
C ASP A 141 5.11 11.09 9.55
N HIS A 142 5.07 9.79 9.28
CA HIS A 142 4.29 9.21 8.19
C HIS A 142 3.50 7.98 8.63
N PHE A 143 2.48 7.64 7.85
CA PHE A 143 1.79 6.35 7.93
C PHE A 143 1.28 5.94 6.54
N ARG A 144 0.91 4.67 6.37
CA ARG A 144 0.41 4.13 5.09
C ARG A 144 -1.08 3.80 5.18
N VAL A 145 -1.84 4.30 4.21
CA VAL A 145 -3.27 4.03 4.03
C VAL A 145 -3.49 3.24 2.74
N VAL A 146 -4.40 2.26 2.76
CA VAL A 146 -4.84 1.52 1.56
C VAL A 146 -6.16 2.11 1.05
N PHE A 147 -6.28 2.38 -0.24
CA PHE A 147 -7.51 2.94 -0.84
C PHE A 147 -8.37 1.88 -1.56
N LEU A 148 -8.26 0.62 -1.13
CA LEU A 148 -9.05 -0.49 -1.67
C LEU A 148 -10.50 -0.58 -1.15
N PRO A 149 -10.81 -0.28 0.14
CA PRO A 149 -12.17 -0.29 0.66
C PRO A 149 -13.11 0.60 -0.13
N ASN A 150 -14.42 0.32 -0.09
CA ASN A 150 -15.40 1.09 -0.87
C ASN A 150 -15.41 2.57 -0.45
N ALA A 151 -16.00 3.44 -1.27
CA ALA A 151 -15.99 4.88 -1.01
C ALA A 151 -16.56 5.25 0.36
N ASP A 152 -17.63 4.57 0.78
CA ASP A 152 -18.27 4.79 2.08
C ASP A 152 -17.35 4.38 3.24
N ASP A 153 -16.74 3.19 3.15
CA ASP A 153 -15.76 2.71 4.14
C ASP A 153 -14.55 3.63 4.25
N LEU A 154 -14.06 4.14 3.11
CA LEU A 154 -12.94 5.09 3.07
C LEU A 154 -13.32 6.43 3.70
N THR A 155 -14.52 6.93 3.41
CA THR A 155 -15.01 8.19 3.97
C THR A 155 -15.14 8.09 5.48
N GLU A 156 -15.74 7.00 5.97
CA GLU A 156 -15.88 6.73 7.39
C GLU A 156 -14.50 6.58 8.07
N ALA A 157 -13.63 5.72 7.53
CA ALA A 157 -12.32 5.46 8.12
C ALA A 157 -11.43 6.71 8.17
N ILE A 158 -11.39 7.51 7.09
CA ILE A 158 -10.63 8.77 7.08
C ILE A 158 -11.29 9.81 7.98
N GLY A 159 -12.62 9.84 8.08
CA GLY A 159 -13.33 10.65 9.06
C GLY A 159 -12.92 10.32 10.49
N ARG A 160 -12.76 9.03 10.82
CA ARG A 160 -12.24 8.60 12.13
C ARG A 160 -10.80 9.06 12.37
N ILE A 161 -9.94 8.92 11.37
CA ILE A 161 -8.55 9.42 11.42
C ILE A 161 -8.55 10.94 11.68
N ALA A 162 -9.41 11.69 11.00
CA ALA A 162 -9.53 13.14 11.18
C ALA A 162 -9.96 13.50 12.61
N ARG A 163 -10.97 12.81 13.17
CA ARG A 163 -11.41 12.99 14.56
C ARG A 163 -10.29 12.69 15.56
N PHE A 164 -9.58 11.58 15.40
CA PHE A 164 -8.45 11.22 16.25
C PHE A 164 -7.35 12.29 16.18
N LEU A 165 -6.97 12.73 14.98
CA LEU A 165 -5.98 13.77 14.79
C LEU A 165 -6.42 15.11 15.40
N GLU A 166 -7.69 15.47 15.33
CA GLU A 166 -8.23 16.65 16.00
C GLU A 166 -8.09 16.54 17.53
N GLN A 167 -8.44 15.40 18.11
CA GLN A 167 -8.29 15.15 19.55
C GLN A 167 -6.81 15.13 19.97
N TYR A 168 -5.94 14.53 19.17
CA TYR A 168 -4.50 14.52 19.41
C TYR A 168 -3.93 15.94 19.45
N ARG A 169 -4.32 16.80 18.48
CA ARG A 169 -3.96 18.23 18.49
C ARG A 169 -4.47 18.98 19.71
N LYS A 170 -5.68 18.69 20.20
CA LYS A 170 -6.19 19.34 21.43
C LYS A 170 -5.41 18.94 22.68
N ARG A 171 -4.87 17.71 22.72
CA ARG A 171 -4.08 17.20 23.86
C ARG A 171 -2.60 17.58 23.80
N HIS A 172 -2.02 17.68 22.61
CA HIS A 172 -0.58 17.82 22.40
C HIS A 172 -0.17 19.05 21.59
N GLY A 173 -1.11 19.75 20.98
CA GLY A 173 -0.84 21.00 20.28
C GLY A 173 -0.42 22.06 21.29
N ALA A 174 0.63 22.80 20.96
CA ALA A 174 1.02 23.97 21.72
C ALA A 174 -0.18 24.93 21.78
N THR A 175 -0.59 25.26 23.01
CA THR A 175 -1.46 26.42 23.28
C THR A 175 -0.85 27.60 22.54
N SER A 176 -1.52 28.05 21.48
CA SER A 176 -1.28 29.39 20.93
C SER A 176 -2.05 30.39 21.77
#